data_AF-A0A928NNW6-F1
#
_entry.id   AF-A0A928NNW6-F1
#
_cell.length_a   1.000
_cell.length_b   1.000
_cell.length_c   1.000
_cell.angle_alpha   90.00
_cell.angle_beta   90.00
_cell.angle_gamma   90.00
#
_symmetry.space_group_name_H-M   'P 1'
#
loop_
_entity.id
_entity.type
_entity.pdbx_description
1 polymer ?
#
loop_
_entity_poly.entity_id
_entity_poly.type
_entity_poly.pdbx_seq_one_letter_code
_entity_poly.pdbx_strand_id
1 'polypeptide(L)'
;MKKVLTLFLVFTLMFSLSGCVAEGIAMFYSESVEKDNFYIAINKTANCCFVGAYECTEYVENLEITIPDEYNNMPVKRIGGYFGTGVPSPFRISLEELYMNAPEGSEYHGFYSGNISRFEIKDDYHIEELVFNLNIGKNIEVIHFVISDEYFPHINDDGSVTFYHPVVNINCSEENDCFYSKDGKLYDRKTDELITEFDYAE
;
A
#
# COMPACT_ATOMS: atom_id res chain seq x y z
N MET A 1 -34.24 -10.83 40.89
CA MET A 1 -34.37 -10.60 39.43
C MET A 1 -33.80 -9.25 38.98
N LYS A 2 -34.24 -8.09 39.50
CA LYS A 2 -33.71 -6.77 39.06
C LYS A 2 -32.17 -6.65 39.12
N LYS A 3 -31.53 -7.09 40.22
CA LYS A 3 -30.06 -7.04 40.38
C LYS A 3 -29.29 -7.91 39.36
N VAL A 4 -29.87 -9.04 38.95
CA VAL A 4 -29.26 -9.96 37.95
C VAL A 4 -29.39 -9.37 36.54
N LEU A 5 -30.53 -8.75 36.24
CA LEU A 5 -30.76 -8.06 34.97
C LEU A 5 -29.83 -6.84 34.82
N THR A 6 -29.61 -6.08 35.89
CA THR A 6 -28.66 -4.96 35.90
C THR A 6 -27.22 -5.43 35.68
N LEU A 7 -26.82 -6.55 36.29
CA LEU A 7 -25.48 -7.10 36.10
C LEU A 7 -25.25 -7.56 34.65
N PHE A 8 -26.26 -8.20 34.05
CA PHE A 8 -26.21 -8.64 32.66
C PHE A 8 -26.09 -7.44 31.70
N LEU A 9 -26.88 -6.38 31.93
CA LEU A 9 -26.85 -5.17 31.12
C LEU A 9 -25.49 -4.46 31.17
N VAL A 10 -24.87 -4.38 32.36
CA VAL A 10 -23.53 -3.80 32.54
C VAL A 10 -22.47 -4.62 31.80
N PHE A 11 -22.56 -5.95 31.86
CA PHE A 11 -21.66 -6.84 31.11
C PHE A 11 -21.81 -6.66 29.59
N THR A 12 -23.04 -6.59 29.07
CA THR A 12 -23.28 -6.34 27.64
C THR A 12 -22.76 -4.96 27.22
N LEU A 13 -22.94 -3.93 28.05
CA LEU A 13 -22.40 -2.58 27.81
C LEU A 13 -20.86 -2.57 27.77
N MET A 14 -20.20 -3.30 28.69
CA MET A 14 -18.74 -3.44 28.69
C MET A 14 -18.22 -4.14 27.44
N PHE A 15 -18.92 -5.18 26.96
CA PHE A 15 -18.56 -5.87 25.71
C PHE A 15 -18.88 -5.06 24.44
N SER A 16 -19.88 -4.18 24.47
CA SER A 16 -20.17 -3.28 23.33
C SER A 16 -19.17 -2.12 23.22
N LEU A 17 -18.57 -1.68 24.34
CA LEU A 17 -17.58 -0.61 24.35
C LEU A 17 -16.16 -1.09 24.01
N SER A 18 -15.89 -2.40 24.05
CA SER A 18 -14.57 -2.95 23.66
C SER A 18 -14.32 -2.93 22.15
N GLY A 19 -15.35 -2.80 21.31
CA GLY A 19 -15.19 -2.72 19.84
C GLY A 19 -14.39 -1.49 19.41
N CYS A 20 -14.72 -0.31 19.95
CA CYS A 20 -13.99 0.93 19.65
C CYS A 20 -12.55 0.91 20.19
N VAL A 21 -12.30 0.20 21.29
CA VAL A 21 -10.96 0.03 21.86
C VAL A 21 -10.11 -0.89 20.97
N ALA A 22 -10.70 -1.94 20.40
CA ALA A 22 -10.02 -2.85 19.49
C ALA A 22 -9.59 -2.17 18.18
N GLU A 23 -10.46 -1.35 17.57
CA GLU A 23 -10.10 -0.55 16.39
C GLU A 23 -9.01 0.48 16.68
N GLY A 24 -9.09 1.18 17.82
CA GLY A 24 -8.07 2.14 18.23
C GLY A 24 -6.71 1.49 18.47
N ILE A 25 -6.69 0.30 19.08
CA ILE A 25 -5.46 -0.50 19.25
C ILE A 25 -4.92 -0.92 17.88
N ALA A 26 -5.77 -1.37 16.96
CA ALA A 26 -5.35 -1.82 15.63
C ALA A 26 -4.77 -0.69 14.75
N MET A 27 -4.94 0.58 15.11
CA MET A 27 -4.37 1.74 14.39
C MET A 27 -3.09 2.29 15.02
N PHE A 28 -2.67 1.79 16.20
CA PHE A 28 -1.51 2.32 16.91
C PHE A 28 -0.18 1.69 16.44
N TYR A 29 0.22 2.00 15.21
CA TYR A 29 1.53 1.63 14.69
C TYR A 29 2.56 2.68 15.12
N SER A 30 3.48 2.32 16.02
CA SER A 30 4.38 3.30 16.67
C SER A 30 5.85 3.12 16.31
N GLU A 31 6.19 2.04 15.60
CA GLU A 31 7.55 1.72 15.18
C GLU A 31 7.55 1.42 13.68
N SER A 32 8.65 1.77 13.00
CA SER A 32 8.83 1.46 11.59
C SER A 32 10.25 0.98 11.31
N VAL A 33 10.40 0.24 10.23
CA VAL A 33 11.67 -0.29 9.76
C VAL A 33 11.69 -0.31 8.25
N GLU A 34 12.85 0.00 7.69
CA GLU A 34 13.17 -0.26 6.29
C GLU A 34 13.96 -1.57 6.22
N LYS A 35 13.42 -2.54 5.47
CA LYS A 35 14.02 -3.86 5.35
C LYS A 35 13.67 -4.47 4.01
N ASP A 36 14.70 -4.91 3.28
CA ASP A 36 14.55 -5.59 1.98
C ASP A 36 13.66 -4.75 1.04
N ASN A 37 13.98 -3.45 0.96
CA ASN A 37 13.27 -2.41 0.21
C ASN A 37 11.86 -2.06 0.68
N PHE A 38 11.33 -2.72 1.73
CA PHE A 38 10.04 -2.38 2.29
C PHE A 38 10.14 -1.39 3.44
N TYR A 39 9.26 -0.40 3.45
CA TYR A 39 8.87 0.30 4.67
C TYR A 39 7.77 -0.50 5.38
N ILE A 40 8.05 -0.97 6.58
CA ILE A 40 7.13 -1.77 7.41
C ILE A 40 6.85 -1.01 8.71
N ALA A 41 5.56 -0.79 8.99
CA ALA A 41 5.11 -0.22 10.25
C ALA A 41 4.59 -1.33 11.19
N ILE A 42 4.89 -1.19 12.47
CA ILE A 42 4.74 -2.23 13.49
C ILE A 42 3.80 -1.74 14.59
N ASN A 43 2.84 -2.61 14.91
CA ASN A 43 1.95 -2.46 16.06
C ASN A 43 2.19 -3.60 17.05
N LYS A 44 3.01 -3.33 18.07
CA LYS A 44 3.34 -4.32 19.11
C LYS A 44 2.14 -4.67 19.99
N THR A 45 1.18 -3.77 20.14
CA THR A 45 0.00 -4.00 20.98
C THR A 45 -0.99 -4.95 20.32
N ALA A 46 -1.20 -4.79 19.00
CA ALA A 46 -2.04 -5.67 18.19
C ALA A 46 -1.30 -6.90 17.64
N ASN A 47 0.03 -6.96 17.80
CA ASN A 47 0.91 -7.99 17.25
C ASN A 47 0.71 -8.15 15.74
N CYS A 48 0.82 -7.05 15.00
CA CYS A 48 0.69 -7.05 13.54
C CYS A 48 1.51 -5.92 12.89
N CYS A 49 1.65 -6.01 11.57
CA CYS A 49 2.36 -5.06 10.74
C CYS A 49 1.50 -4.59 9.56
N PHE A 50 1.89 -3.46 8.96
CA PHE A 50 1.49 -3.08 7.60
C PHE A 50 2.71 -2.68 6.77
N VAL A 51 2.60 -2.82 5.45
CA VAL A 51 3.60 -2.33 4.49
C VAL A 51 3.15 -0.99 3.91
N GLY A 52 4.02 0.02 3.93
CA GLY A 52 3.73 1.37 3.42
C GLY A 52 4.56 1.79 2.20
N ALA A 53 5.65 1.12 1.88
CA ALA A 53 6.34 1.41 0.62
C ALA A 53 7.15 0.20 0.18
N TYR A 54 7.36 0.11 -1.12
CA TYR A 54 8.43 -0.66 -1.71
C TYR A 54 9.32 0.27 -2.54
N GLU A 55 10.61 0.33 -2.22
CA GLU A 55 11.61 1.09 -2.96
C GLU A 55 12.20 0.21 -4.07
N CYS A 56 11.94 0.54 -5.34
CA CYS A 56 12.55 -0.16 -6.46
C CYS A 56 13.95 0.40 -6.70
N THR A 57 14.98 -0.40 -6.40
CA THR A 57 16.39 0.05 -6.40
C THR A 57 17.25 -0.60 -7.49
N GLU A 58 16.73 -1.59 -8.21
CA GLU A 58 17.43 -2.27 -9.30
C GLU A 58 16.55 -2.48 -10.54
N TYR A 59 17.12 -2.26 -11.74
CA TYR A 59 16.51 -2.62 -13.00
C TYR A 59 16.49 -4.14 -13.16
N VAL A 60 15.30 -4.74 -13.29
CA VAL A 60 15.11 -6.17 -13.55
C VAL A 60 14.11 -6.36 -14.67
N GLU A 61 14.35 -7.36 -15.53
CA GLU A 61 13.44 -7.69 -16.64
C GLU A 61 12.04 -8.12 -16.15
N ASN A 62 11.96 -8.67 -14.93
CA ASN A 62 10.70 -9.04 -14.28
C ASN A 62 10.62 -8.33 -12.93
N LEU A 63 9.76 -7.32 -12.84
CA LEU A 63 9.49 -6.60 -11.60
C LEU A 63 8.53 -7.44 -10.75
N GLU A 64 9.05 -8.07 -9.71
CA GLU A 64 8.29 -8.92 -8.79
C GLU A 64 8.43 -8.39 -7.36
N ILE A 65 7.29 -8.15 -6.70
CA ILE A 65 7.22 -7.70 -5.32
C ILE A 65 6.43 -8.75 -4.55
N THR A 66 7.03 -9.36 -3.53
CA THR A 66 6.30 -10.25 -2.63
C THR A 66 6.15 -9.58 -1.28
N ILE A 67 4.91 -9.22 -0.92
CA ILE A 67 4.59 -8.70 0.40
C ILE A 67 4.85 -9.84 1.41
N PRO A 68 5.74 -9.65 2.41
CA PRO A 68 6.03 -10.70 3.37
C PRO A 68 4.78 -11.03 4.20
N ASP A 69 4.48 -12.31 4.42
CA ASP A 69 3.37 -12.72 5.28
C ASP A 69 3.60 -12.31 6.75
N GLU A 70 4.87 -12.23 7.18
CA GLU A 70 5.26 -11.91 8.54
C GLU A 70 6.54 -11.07 8.58
N TYR A 71 6.65 -10.25 9.62
CA TYR A 71 7.89 -9.56 10.01
C TYR A 71 8.13 -9.77 11.50
N ASN A 72 9.31 -10.29 11.87
CA ASN A 72 9.66 -10.60 13.28
C ASN A 72 8.59 -11.43 14.02
N ASN A 73 8.03 -12.45 13.37
CA ASN A 73 6.92 -13.30 13.87
C ASN A 73 5.61 -12.55 14.13
N MET A 74 5.45 -11.34 13.58
CA MET A 74 4.19 -10.61 13.56
C MET A 74 3.59 -10.69 12.16
N PRO A 75 2.32 -11.09 12.00
CA PRO A 75 1.67 -11.10 10.70
C PRO A 75 1.60 -9.70 10.09
N VAL A 76 1.96 -9.59 8.82
CA VAL A 76 1.64 -8.43 8.00
C VAL A 76 0.19 -8.58 7.58
N LYS A 77 -0.65 -7.67 8.08
CA LYS A 77 -2.11 -7.76 7.88
C LYS A 77 -2.67 -6.71 6.94
N ARG A 78 -1.87 -5.69 6.60
CA ARG A 78 -2.36 -4.57 5.79
C ARG A 78 -1.35 -4.08 4.77
N ILE A 79 -1.88 -3.56 3.68
CA ILE A 79 -1.16 -2.78 2.68
C ILE A 79 -1.66 -1.34 2.83
N GLY A 80 -0.74 -0.44 3.20
CA GLY A 80 -1.00 0.93 3.61
C GLY A 80 -1.71 1.03 4.96
N GLY A 81 -1.81 2.25 5.50
CA GLY A 81 -2.44 2.48 6.79
C GLY A 81 -2.19 3.85 7.39
N TYR A 82 -2.12 3.87 8.72
CA TYR A 82 -1.86 5.06 9.52
C TYR A 82 -0.76 4.77 10.54
N PHE A 83 0.16 5.72 10.69
CA PHE A 83 1.25 5.68 11.65
C PHE A 83 0.98 6.63 12.83
N GLY A 84 1.47 6.26 14.01
CA GLY A 84 1.38 7.03 15.25
C GLY A 84 -0.06 7.37 15.62
N THR A 85 -0.37 8.66 15.73
CA THR A 85 -1.69 9.17 16.12
C THR A 85 -2.60 9.44 14.92
N GLY A 86 -2.42 8.70 13.83
CA GLY A 86 -3.27 8.80 12.63
C GLY A 86 -2.63 9.52 11.45
N VAL A 87 -1.29 9.60 11.39
CA VAL A 87 -0.59 10.12 10.21
C VAL A 87 -0.82 9.14 9.06
N PRO A 88 -1.46 9.55 7.94
CA PRO A 88 -1.65 8.65 6.81
C PRO A 88 -0.29 8.18 6.28
N SER A 89 -0.14 6.87 6.12
CA SER A 89 1.06 6.23 5.59
C SER A 89 0.61 5.33 4.44
N PRO A 90 0.60 5.86 3.21
CA PRO A 90 0.06 5.12 2.08
C PRO A 90 0.93 3.91 1.78
N PHE A 91 0.44 2.96 0.98
CA PHE A 91 1.33 2.06 0.23
C PHE A 91 1.66 2.65 -1.13
N ARG A 92 2.93 2.68 -1.51
CA ARG A 92 3.39 3.10 -2.84
C ARG A 92 4.55 2.25 -3.33
N ILE A 93 4.71 2.17 -4.66
CA ILE A 93 5.90 1.62 -5.30
C ILE A 93 6.73 2.81 -5.78
N SER A 94 7.85 3.05 -5.12
CA SER A 94 8.73 4.17 -5.42
C SER A 94 9.76 3.77 -6.47
N LEU A 95 9.91 4.62 -7.48
CA LEU A 95 10.88 4.48 -8.56
C LEU A 95 11.97 5.56 -8.51
N GLU A 96 12.00 6.35 -7.43
CA GLU A 96 12.84 7.55 -7.32
C GLU A 96 14.32 7.25 -7.56
N GLU A 97 14.86 6.19 -6.96
CA GLU A 97 16.29 5.87 -7.06
C GLU A 97 16.74 5.47 -8.48
N LEU A 98 15.85 4.88 -9.27
CA LEU A 98 16.20 4.29 -10.56
C LEU A 98 15.88 5.18 -11.75
N TYR A 99 14.71 5.81 -11.70
CA TYR A 99 14.10 6.41 -12.88
C TYR A 99 14.14 7.93 -12.82
N MET A 100 14.32 8.54 -11.64
CA MET A 100 14.47 9.99 -11.55
C MET A 100 15.93 10.42 -11.67
N ASN A 101 16.22 11.25 -12.68
CA ASN A 101 17.56 11.81 -12.92
C ASN A 101 17.56 13.34 -13.04
N ALA A 102 16.42 13.98 -12.77
CA ALA A 102 16.24 15.41 -12.97
C ALA A 102 17.09 16.24 -11.97
N PRO A 103 17.80 17.28 -12.42
CA PRO A 103 18.61 18.13 -11.54
C PRO A 103 17.78 18.84 -10.46
N GLU A 104 18.42 19.11 -9.31
CA GLU A 104 17.83 19.92 -8.24
C GLU A 104 17.38 21.30 -8.77
N GLY A 105 16.13 21.66 -8.49
CA GLY A 105 15.51 22.91 -8.94
C GLY A 105 14.94 22.88 -10.36
N SER A 106 14.99 21.74 -11.05
CA SER A 106 14.22 21.54 -12.29
C SER A 106 12.74 21.32 -11.97
N GLU A 107 11.86 21.56 -12.95
CA GLU A 107 10.42 21.29 -12.79
C GLU A 107 10.11 19.79 -12.60
N TYR A 108 11.04 18.93 -13.02
CA TYR A 108 10.97 17.47 -12.93
C TYR A 108 11.64 16.88 -11.68
N HIS A 109 12.02 17.70 -10.68
CA HIS A 109 12.69 17.24 -9.45
C HIS A 109 11.74 16.55 -8.45
N GLY A 110 10.62 15.99 -8.90
CA GLY A 110 9.63 15.34 -8.05
C GLY A 110 8.77 14.38 -8.84
N PHE A 111 8.10 13.47 -8.13
CA PHE A 111 7.03 12.69 -8.72
C PHE A 111 5.76 13.55 -8.90
N TYR A 112 4.94 13.15 -9.85
CA TYR A 112 3.66 13.78 -10.14
C TYR A 112 2.57 12.80 -9.73
N SER A 113 1.59 13.25 -8.92
CA SER A 113 0.46 12.41 -8.51
C SER A 113 -0.84 12.85 -9.18
N GLY A 114 -1.61 11.87 -9.61
CA GLY A 114 -2.89 12.03 -10.29
C GLY A 114 -2.73 12.24 -11.79
N ASN A 115 -3.77 12.76 -12.43
CA ASN A 115 -3.80 12.86 -13.90
C ASN A 115 -2.69 13.79 -14.42
N ILE A 116 -1.69 13.20 -15.09
CA ILE A 116 -0.52 13.90 -15.59
C ILE A 116 -0.85 15.02 -16.60
N SER A 117 -1.98 14.89 -17.32
CA SER A 117 -2.45 15.91 -18.27
C SER A 117 -2.83 17.23 -17.60
N ARG A 118 -2.91 17.26 -16.26
CA ARG A 118 -3.18 18.48 -15.49
C ARG A 118 -1.93 19.33 -15.28
N PHE A 119 -0.74 18.77 -15.49
CA PHE A 119 0.50 19.51 -15.38
C PHE A 119 0.83 20.16 -16.72
N GLU A 120 1.25 21.44 -16.67
CA GLU A 120 1.69 22.18 -17.85
C GLU A 120 3.11 21.74 -18.26
N ILE A 121 3.24 20.51 -18.74
CA ILE A 121 4.50 19.95 -19.26
C ILE A 121 4.72 20.53 -20.65
N LYS A 122 5.80 21.30 -20.82
CA LYS A 122 6.10 22.02 -22.08
C LYS A 122 6.85 21.17 -23.09
N ASP A 123 7.54 20.15 -22.60
CA ASP A 123 8.36 19.26 -23.40
C ASP A 123 7.53 18.10 -23.95
N ASP A 124 7.96 17.54 -25.09
CA ASP A 124 7.40 16.29 -25.58
C ASP A 124 7.68 15.20 -24.54
N TYR A 125 6.61 14.54 -24.10
CA TYR A 125 6.71 13.49 -23.09
C TYR A 125 6.05 12.19 -23.53
N HIS A 126 6.55 11.10 -22.95
CA HIS A 126 6.00 9.76 -23.06
C HIS A 126 5.65 9.23 -21.67
N ILE A 127 4.60 8.42 -21.56
CA ILE A 127 4.29 7.67 -20.33
C ILE A 127 4.64 6.23 -20.61
N GLU A 128 5.49 5.66 -19.77
CA GLU A 128 5.86 4.26 -19.81
C GLU A 128 5.35 3.55 -18.55
N GLU A 129 4.46 2.58 -18.74
CA GLU A 129 3.96 1.76 -17.65
C GLU A 129 4.96 0.65 -17.31
N LEU A 130 5.33 0.57 -16.03
CA LEU A 130 6.17 -0.49 -15.49
C LEU A 130 5.28 -1.47 -14.72
N VAL A 131 5.13 -2.67 -15.27
CA VAL A 131 4.25 -3.69 -14.70
C VAL A 131 4.97 -4.46 -13.59
N PHE A 132 4.46 -4.32 -12.36
CA PHE A 132 4.90 -5.06 -11.18
C PHE A 132 3.98 -6.26 -10.91
N ASN A 133 4.55 -7.46 -10.84
CA ASN A 133 3.85 -8.63 -10.31
C ASN A 133 3.86 -8.57 -8.78
N LEU A 134 2.73 -8.15 -8.19
CA LEU A 134 2.57 -7.98 -6.75
C LEU A 134 1.95 -9.24 -6.13
N ASN A 135 2.75 -10.01 -5.41
CA ASN A 135 2.31 -11.20 -4.69
C ASN A 135 1.84 -10.83 -3.27
N ILE A 136 0.60 -11.17 -2.96
CA ILE A 136 -0.06 -10.89 -1.69
C ILE A 136 -0.29 -12.20 -0.93
N GLY A 137 0.26 -12.27 0.29
CA GLY A 137 0.17 -13.43 1.16
C GLY A 137 -1.19 -13.63 1.84
N LYS A 138 -1.30 -14.68 2.64
CA LYS A 138 -2.56 -15.11 3.28
C LYS A 138 -3.00 -14.24 4.45
N ASN A 139 -2.05 -13.53 5.07
CA ASN A 139 -2.32 -12.75 6.27
C ASN A 139 -2.93 -11.37 5.98
N ILE A 140 -2.97 -10.93 4.73
CA ILE A 140 -3.48 -9.60 4.35
C ILE A 140 -5.01 -9.58 4.46
N GLU A 141 -5.49 -8.70 5.33
CA GLU A 141 -6.90 -8.53 5.69
C GLU A 141 -7.45 -7.16 5.26
N VAL A 142 -6.57 -6.18 5.04
CA VAL A 142 -6.97 -4.80 4.70
C VAL A 142 -6.05 -4.22 3.62
N ILE A 143 -6.67 -3.69 2.57
CA ILE A 143 -6.03 -2.75 1.64
C ILE A 143 -6.56 -1.37 1.99
N HIS A 144 -5.68 -0.43 2.30
CA HIS A 144 -6.09 0.92 2.66
C HIS A 144 -5.05 1.94 2.24
N PHE A 145 -5.50 3.03 1.63
CA PHE A 145 -4.65 4.17 1.29
C PHE A 145 -3.45 3.76 0.42
N VAL A 146 -3.71 3.13 -0.71
CA VAL A 146 -2.69 2.92 -1.75
C VAL A 146 -2.58 4.20 -2.59
N ILE A 147 -1.36 4.61 -2.90
CA ILE A 147 -1.07 5.60 -3.94
C ILE A 147 -0.45 4.84 -5.10
N SER A 148 -1.23 4.73 -6.17
CA SER A 148 -0.84 4.10 -7.43
C SER A 148 -0.69 5.12 -8.56
N ASP A 149 -1.21 6.34 -8.38
CA ASP A 149 -1.25 7.39 -9.40
C ASP A 149 0.02 8.26 -9.47
N GLU A 150 1.18 7.72 -9.08
CA GLU A 150 2.48 8.41 -9.12
C GLU A 150 3.21 8.19 -10.46
N TYR A 151 3.82 9.27 -10.97
CA TYR A 151 4.60 9.30 -12.19
C TYR A 151 6.00 9.85 -11.91
N PHE A 152 7.03 9.11 -12.32
CA PHE A 152 8.43 9.39 -12.00
C PHE A 152 9.14 9.90 -13.27
N PRO A 153 9.50 11.19 -13.34
CA PRO A 153 10.07 11.78 -14.55
C PRO A 153 11.54 11.39 -14.74
N HIS A 154 11.88 11.09 -15.99
CA HIS A 154 13.22 10.84 -16.48
C HIS A 154 13.52 11.72 -17.68
N ILE A 155 14.62 12.46 -17.64
CA ILE A 155 15.08 13.27 -18.76
C ILE A 155 16.03 12.41 -19.60
N ASN A 156 15.64 12.14 -20.84
CA ASN A 156 16.43 11.36 -21.80
C ASN A 156 17.59 12.20 -22.36
N ASP A 157 18.59 11.53 -22.96
CA ASP A 157 19.76 12.18 -23.57
C ASP A 157 19.41 13.19 -24.68
N ASP A 158 18.26 13.02 -25.34
CA ASP A 158 17.75 13.92 -26.38
C ASP A 158 16.93 15.10 -25.85
N GLY A 159 16.73 15.16 -24.52
CA GLY A 159 15.95 16.19 -23.83
C GLY A 159 14.45 15.92 -23.73
N SER A 160 13.94 14.82 -24.31
CA SER A 160 12.56 14.38 -24.07
C SER A 160 12.36 13.85 -22.65
N VAL A 161 11.11 13.80 -22.18
CA VAL A 161 10.79 13.31 -20.83
C VAL A 161 9.99 12.02 -20.88
N THR A 162 10.47 10.98 -20.20
CA THR A 162 9.69 9.76 -19.93
C THR A 162 9.15 9.80 -18.51
N PHE A 163 7.85 9.62 -18.35
CA PHE A 163 7.20 9.44 -17.06
C PHE A 163 6.95 7.96 -16.83
N TYR A 164 7.71 7.37 -15.92
CA TYR A 164 7.50 5.99 -15.52
C TYR A 164 6.36 5.89 -14.52
N HIS A 165 5.41 5.00 -14.79
CA HIS A 165 4.21 4.80 -13.98
C HIS A 165 4.14 3.34 -13.51
N PRO A 166 4.24 3.06 -12.19
CA PRO A 166 4.14 1.70 -11.68
C PRO A 166 2.68 1.24 -11.73
N VAL A 167 2.41 0.19 -12.49
CA VAL A 167 1.12 -0.51 -12.51
C VAL A 167 1.30 -1.93 -12.00
N VAL A 168 0.23 -2.58 -11.54
CA VAL A 168 0.33 -3.91 -10.91
C VAL A 168 -0.46 -5.00 -11.61
N ASN A 169 0.12 -6.18 -11.61
CA ASN A 169 -0.53 -7.47 -11.83
C ASN A 169 -0.51 -8.23 -10.49
N ILE A 170 -1.66 -8.42 -9.86
CA ILE A 170 -1.74 -8.96 -8.50
C ILE A 170 -1.98 -10.48 -8.51
N ASN A 171 -1.12 -11.20 -7.79
CA ASN A 171 -1.30 -12.61 -7.45
C ASN A 171 -1.59 -12.75 -5.95
N CYS A 172 -2.80 -13.13 -5.59
CA CYS A 172 -3.20 -13.34 -4.21
C CYS A 172 -3.16 -14.83 -3.86
N SER A 173 -2.61 -15.16 -2.68
CA SER A 173 -2.59 -16.52 -2.15
C SER A 173 -4.00 -17.12 -2.08
N GLU A 174 -4.15 -18.38 -2.48
CA GLU A 174 -5.41 -19.13 -2.34
C GLU A 174 -5.83 -19.31 -0.87
N GLU A 175 -4.86 -19.27 0.06
CA GLU A 175 -5.09 -19.32 1.50
C GLU A 175 -5.58 -17.98 2.09
N ASN A 176 -5.65 -16.90 1.30
CA ASN A 176 -6.14 -15.61 1.80
C ASN A 176 -7.66 -15.62 1.98
N ASP A 177 -8.13 -15.41 3.21
CA ASP A 177 -9.56 -15.47 3.56
C ASP A 177 -10.34 -14.20 3.19
N CYS A 178 -9.66 -13.08 2.93
CA CYS A 178 -10.27 -11.77 2.71
C CYS A 178 -10.32 -11.38 1.24
N PHE A 179 -9.30 -11.76 0.47
CA PHE A 179 -9.16 -11.41 -0.94
C PHE A 179 -8.88 -12.63 -1.80
N TYR A 180 -9.10 -12.47 -3.09
CA TYR A 180 -8.62 -13.39 -4.12
C TYR A 180 -8.21 -12.59 -5.36
N SER A 181 -7.34 -13.16 -6.19
CA SER A 181 -6.96 -12.55 -7.46
C SER A 181 -7.55 -13.31 -8.63
N LYS A 182 -7.91 -12.59 -9.70
CA LYS A 182 -8.33 -13.15 -10.96
C LYS A 182 -7.91 -12.23 -12.09
N ASP A 183 -7.29 -12.80 -13.14
CA ASP A 183 -6.81 -12.06 -14.31
C ASP A 183 -5.95 -10.83 -13.92
N GLY A 184 -5.09 -11.02 -12.92
CA GLY A 184 -4.19 -9.97 -12.42
C GLY A 184 -4.79 -8.90 -11.53
N LYS A 185 -6.08 -9.03 -11.19
CA LYS A 185 -6.83 -8.05 -10.39
C LYS A 185 -7.22 -8.63 -9.05
N LEU A 186 -7.26 -7.78 -8.02
CA LEU A 186 -7.61 -8.19 -6.65
C LEU A 186 -9.07 -7.90 -6.36
N TYR A 187 -9.76 -8.84 -5.75
CA TYR A 187 -11.17 -8.75 -5.41
C TYR A 187 -11.39 -9.05 -3.93
N ASP A 188 -12.31 -8.34 -3.31
CA ASP A 188 -12.82 -8.71 -2.00
C ASP A 188 -13.61 -10.02 -2.10
N ARG A 189 -13.27 -11.00 -1.25
CA ARG A 189 -13.87 -12.34 -1.31
C ARG A 189 -15.32 -12.37 -0.83
N LYS A 190 -15.73 -11.42 0.02
CA LYS A 190 -17.10 -11.36 0.57
C LYS A 190 -18.06 -10.65 -0.36
N THR A 191 -17.61 -9.58 -1.02
CA THR A 191 -18.46 -8.75 -1.87
C THR A 191 -18.31 -9.05 -3.36
N ASP A 192 -17.24 -9.75 -3.77
CA ASP A 192 -16.88 -9.98 -5.17
C ASP A 192 -16.54 -8.68 -5.92
N GLU A 193 -16.27 -7.60 -5.19
CA GLU A 193 -15.96 -6.29 -5.76
C GLU A 193 -14.46 -6.14 -6.01
N LEU A 194 -14.14 -5.47 -7.12
CA LEU A 194 -12.76 -5.09 -7.46
C LEU A 194 -12.23 -4.10 -6.42
N ILE A 195 -11.01 -4.34 -5.95
CA ILE A 195 -10.26 -3.38 -5.13
C ILE A 195 -9.72 -2.29 -6.07
N THR A 196 -10.26 -1.07 -6.01
CA THR A 196 -9.97 0.00 -6.98
C THR A 196 -8.78 0.88 -6.60
N GLU A 197 -8.12 0.59 -5.48
CA GLU A 197 -7.01 1.36 -4.93
C GLU A 197 -5.70 1.18 -5.72
N PHE A 198 -5.62 0.18 -6.60
CA PHE A 198 -4.46 -0.08 -7.45
C PHE A 198 -4.73 0.30 -8.91
N ASP A 199 -3.72 0.88 -9.57
CA ASP A 199 -3.66 0.97 -11.02
C ASP A 199 -3.18 -0.38 -11.58
N TYR A 200 -4.13 -1.10 -12.18
CA TYR A 200 -3.88 -2.43 -12.74
C TYR A 200 -3.32 -2.33 -14.16
N ALA A 201 -2.37 -3.21 -14.48
CA ALA A 201 -1.96 -3.42 -15.87
C ALA A 201 -3.15 -3.88 -16.73
N GLU A 202 -3.18 -3.46 -18.00
CA GLU A 202 -4.22 -3.84 -18.98
C GLU A 202 -4.13 -5.31 -19.45
#